data_AF-A0A6B0SUJ3-F1
#
_entry.id   AF-A0A6B0SUJ3-F1
#
_cell.length_a   1.000
_cell.length_b   1.000
_cell.length_c   1.000
_cell.angle_alpha   90.00
_cell.angle_beta   90.00
_cell.angle_gamma   90.00
#
_symmetry.space_group_name_H-M   'P 1'
#
loop_
_entity.id
_entity.type
_entity.pdbx_description
1 polymer ?
#
loop_
_entity_poly.entity_id
_entity_poly.type
_entity_poly.pdbx_seq_one_letter_code
_entity_poly.pdbx_strand_id
1 'polypeptide(L)'
;MSPKLRIGTALSNGVDQLTTRGGLKLAAVLAALQVIAQVGLNSLFADLLADNLPAEAAANAYPLALPVPVAASALITAVALIGTFLVTIVAMRAVYADIDAVPNERHTRRLGRTAAVLIVLSVIVSVAITVGFAMLFFPGLFLAVSLVFAQLAVVIEDAGVVEALKRSWSLTSGNRIRLFLLGLLVVVVAGVVGGAFGLLGIISPAVGNIVSAAVSGVASLFSLAVLVSAYRQLADTNAADSPQVSELAD
;
A
#
# COMPACT_ATOMS: atom_id res chain seq x y z
N MET A 1 -4.92 14.90 26.85
CA MET A 1 -6.06 14.80 25.91
C MET A 1 -5.69 13.76 24.87
N SER A 2 -6.49 12.72 24.59
CA SER A 2 -6.09 11.72 23.58
C SER A 2 -5.84 12.40 22.22
N PRO A 3 -4.70 12.15 21.55
CA PRO A 3 -4.40 12.67 20.22
C PRO A 3 -5.58 12.46 19.30
N LYS A 4 -6.04 13.49 18.58
CA LYS A 4 -7.23 13.38 17.74
C LYS A 4 -6.81 13.34 16.27
N LEU A 5 -6.87 12.15 15.66
CA LEU A 5 -6.71 12.01 14.21
C LEU A 5 -7.67 12.93 13.47
N ARG A 6 -7.15 13.74 12.53
CA ARG A 6 -7.92 14.65 11.68
C ARG A 6 -8.05 14.03 10.29
N ILE A 7 -9.16 13.31 10.07
CA ILE A 7 -9.47 12.61 8.81
C ILE A 7 -9.37 13.55 7.61
N GLY A 8 -9.96 14.75 7.70
CA GLY A 8 -9.92 15.74 6.59
C GLY A 8 -8.50 16.16 6.21
N THR A 9 -7.62 16.37 7.19
CA THR A 9 -6.20 16.69 6.93
C THR A 9 -5.46 15.49 6.34
N ALA A 10 -5.77 14.26 6.76
CA ALA A 10 -5.18 13.06 6.19
C ALA A 10 -5.56 12.90 4.70
N LEU A 11 -6.84 13.10 4.38
CA LEU A 11 -7.36 13.04 3.01
C LEU A 11 -6.82 14.17 2.12
N SER A 12 -6.82 15.42 2.60
CA SER A 12 -6.29 16.57 1.85
C SER A 12 -4.83 16.36 1.49
N ASN A 13 -3.99 16.00 2.47
CA ASN A 13 -2.57 15.73 2.22
C ASN A 13 -2.37 14.60 1.21
N GLY A 14 -3.26 13.59 1.23
CA GLY A 14 -3.24 12.52 0.24
C GLY A 14 -3.47 13.02 -1.19
N VAL A 15 -4.44 13.92 -1.37
CA VAL A 15 -4.71 14.57 -2.67
C VAL A 15 -3.57 15.49 -3.07
N ASP A 16 -3.09 16.31 -2.14
CA ASP A 16 -2.01 17.28 -2.41
C ASP A 16 -0.77 16.55 -2.96
N GLN A 17 -0.40 15.43 -2.35
CA GLN A 17 0.73 14.63 -2.83
C GLN A 17 0.53 14.06 -4.23
N LEU A 18 -0.69 13.67 -4.62
CA LEU A 18 -0.95 13.20 -6.00
C LEU A 18 -0.76 14.29 -7.05
N THR A 19 -0.88 15.57 -6.66
CA THR A 19 -0.74 16.71 -7.59
C THR A 19 0.71 17.20 -7.74
N THR A 20 1.62 16.73 -6.87
CA THR A 20 3.05 17.05 -6.95
C THR A 20 3.75 16.34 -8.13
N ARG A 21 4.89 16.88 -8.58
CA ARG A 21 5.69 16.24 -9.64
C ARG A 21 6.26 14.91 -9.17
N GLY A 22 6.73 14.84 -7.92
CA GLY A 22 7.21 13.61 -7.31
C GLY A 22 6.12 12.55 -7.19
N GLY A 23 4.94 12.95 -6.74
CA GLY A 23 3.79 12.06 -6.61
C GLY A 23 3.31 11.52 -7.95
N LEU A 24 3.20 12.36 -8.99
CA LEU A 24 2.84 11.91 -10.33
C LEU A 24 3.85 10.90 -10.89
N LYS A 25 5.16 11.14 -10.70
CA LYS A 25 6.20 10.19 -11.11
C LYS A 25 6.08 8.85 -10.37
N LEU A 26 5.90 8.89 -9.05
CA LEU A 26 5.75 7.68 -8.24
C LEU A 26 4.48 6.90 -8.60
N ALA A 27 3.35 7.60 -8.79
CA ALA A 27 2.11 6.98 -9.24
C ALA A 27 2.27 6.33 -10.61
N ALA A 28 2.95 6.99 -11.55
CA ALA A 28 3.22 6.45 -12.88
C ALA A 28 4.11 5.19 -12.82
N VAL A 29 5.17 5.20 -12.01
CA VAL A 29 6.05 4.03 -11.82
C VAL A 29 5.29 2.87 -11.17
N LEU A 30 4.50 3.13 -10.12
CA LEU A 30 3.66 2.12 -9.47
C LEU A 30 2.61 1.56 -10.43
N ALA A 31 1.93 2.40 -11.20
CA ALA A 31 0.98 1.98 -12.22
C ALA A 31 1.65 1.10 -13.28
N ALA A 32 2.81 1.51 -13.79
CA ALA A 32 3.55 0.73 -14.78
C ALA A 32 3.94 -0.65 -14.24
N LEU A 33 4.47 -0.72 -13.01
CA LEU A 33 4.82 -1.97 -12.36
C LEU A 33 3.61 -2.88 -12.13
N GLN A 34 2.45 -2.31 -11.76
CA GLN A 34 1.21 -3.06 -11.64
C GLN A 34 0.74 -3.61 -12.99
N VAL A 35 0.81 -2.82 -14.07
CA VAL A 35 0.50 -3.31 -15.42
C VAL A 35 1.43 -4.45 -15.82
N ILE A 36 2.74 -4.32 -15.58
CA ILE A 36 3.71 -5.38 -15.90
C ILE A 36 3.42 -6.65 -15.09
N ALA A 37 3.13 -6.52 -13.79
CA ALA A 37 2.74 -7.65 -12.96
C ALA A 37 1.46 -8.32 -13.48
N GLN A 38 0.48 -7.53 -13.91
CA GLN A 38 -0.79 -8.02 -14.46
C GLN A 38 -0.59 -8.75 -15.79
N VAL A 39 0.26 -8.23 -16.68
CA VAL A 39 0.64 -8.88 -17.95
C VAL A 39 1.33 -10.21 -17.67
N GLY A 40 2.30 -10.24 -16.76
CA GLY A 40 2.99 -11.47 -16.37
C GLY A 40 2.02 -12.51 -15.79
N LEU A 41 1.12 -12.09 -14.90
CA LEU A 41 0.11 -12.97 -14.30
C LEU A 41 -0.89 -13.49 -15.35
N ASN A 42 -1.40 -12.63 -16.23
CA ASN A 42 -2.31 -13.04 -17.30
C ASN A 42 -1.64 -14.04 -18.25
N SER A 43 -0.38 -13.81 -18.61
CA SER A 43 0.41 -14.73 -19.45
C SER A 43 0.66 -16.07 -18.75
N LEU A 44 0.98 -16.03 -17.45
CA LEU A 44 1.20 -17.22 -16.64
C LEU A 44 -0.07 -18.08 -16.57
N PHE A 45 -1.22 -17.47 -16.24
CA PHE A 45 -2.47 -18.20 -16.10
C PHE A 45 -3.06 -18.62 -17.44
N ALA A 46 -2.92 -17.81 -18.50
CA ALA A 46 -3.38 -18.21 -19.82
C ALA A 46 -2.73 -19.51 -20.29
N ASP A 47 -1.44 -19.71 -20.00
CA ASP A 47 -0.71 -20.94 -20.34
C ASP A 47 -1.06 -22.09 -19.38
N LEU A 48 -1.05 -21.84 -18.07
CA LEU A 48 -1.34 -22.87 -17.05
C LEU A 48 -2.79 -23.40 -17.08
N LEU A 49 -3.73 -22.56 -17.51
CA LEU A 49 -5.16 -22.91 -17.62
C LEU A 49 -5.62 -23.08 -19.07
N ALA A 50 -4.71 -23.07 -20.05
CA ALA A 50 -5.04 -23.22 -21.47
C ALA A 50 -5.89 -24.48 -21.74
N ASP A 51 -5.53 -25.58 -21.09
CA ASP A 51 -6.22 -26.88 -21.25
C ASP A 51 -7.57 -26.94 -20.52
N ASN A 52 -7.81 -26.04 -19.56
CA ASN A 52 -9.00 -26.05 -18.69
C ASN A 52 -10.09 -25.08 -19.16
N LEU A 53 -9.81 -24.23 -20.16
CA LEU A 53 -10.73 -23.19 -20.61
C LEU A 53 -10.91 -23.22 -22.14
N PRO A 54 -12.15 -23.02 -22.64
CA PRO A 54 -12.37 -22.72 -24.04
C PRO A 54 -11.55 -21.49 -24.48
N ALA A 55 -11.04 -21.48 -25.71
CA ALA A 55 -10.17 -20.41 -26.21
C ALA A 55 -10.78 -19.00 -26.07
N GLU A 56 -12.08 -18.84 -26.34
CA GLU A 56 -12.78 -17.56 -26.16
C GLU A 56 -12.88 -17.14 -24.69
N ALA A 57 -13.11 -18.09 -23.78
CA ALA A 57 -13.15 -17.81 -22.35
C ALA A 57 -11.77 -17.41 -21.81
N ALA A 58 -10.71 -18.08 -22.27
CA ALA A 58 -9.34 -17.75 -21.93
C ALA A 58 -8.93 -16.37 -22.44
N ALA A 59 -9.28 -16.01 -23.69
CA ALA A 59 -9.00 -14.70 -24.26
C ALA A 59 -9.69 -13.55 -23.50
N ASN A 60 -10.91 -13.79 -23.01
CA ASN A 60 -11.65 -12.81 -22.20
C ASN A 60 -11.14 -12.75 -20.75
N ALA A 61 -10.73 -13.88 -20.16
CA ALA A 61 -10.21 -13.95 -18.80
C ALA A 61 -8.80 -13.35 -18.67
N TYR A 62 -7.97 -13.51 -19.71
CA TYR A 62 -6.56 -13.09 -19.72
C TYR A 62 -6.22 -12.18 -20.91
N PRO A 63 -6.88 -11.01 -21.04
CA PRO A 63 -6.81 -10.18 -22.24
C PRO A 63 -5.45 -9.49 -22.46
N LEU A 64 -4.56 -9.53 -21.46
CA LEU A 64 -3.18 -9.01 -21.54
C LEU A 64 -2.13 -10.12 -21.58
N ALA A 65 -2.54 -11.37 -21.81
CA ALA A 65 -1.61 -12.48 -21.93
C ALA A 65 -0.73 -12.31 -23.18
N LEU A 66 0.57 -12.54 -22.99
CA LEU A 66 1.56 -12.60 -24.05
C LEU A 66 1.88 -14.08 -24.35
N PRO A 67 2.15 -14.43 -25.62
CA PRO A 67 2.56 -15.79 -26.00
C PRO A 67 4.03 -16.02 -25.62
N VAL A 68 4.31 -16.09 -24.32
CA VAL A 68 5.65 -16.33 -23.76
C VAL A 68 5.63 -17.54 -22.84
N PRO A 69 6.74 -18.29 -22.72
CA PRO A 69 6.78 -19.48 -21.87
C PRO A 69 6.45 -19.18 -20.40
N VAL A 70 5.84 -20.13 -19.68
CA VAL A 70 5.57 -20.05 -18.22
C VAL A 70 6.74 -19.46 -17.43
N ALA A 71 7.97 -19.92 -17.70
CA ALA A 71 9.16 -19.45 -17.00
C ALA A 71 9.42 -17.94 -17.20
N ALA A 72 9.19 -17.42 -18.41
CA ALA A 72 9.31 -16.00 -18.71
C ALA A 72 8.20 -15.19 -18.03
N SER A 73 6.95 -15.67 -18.09
CA SER A 73 5.80 -15.07 -17.39
C SER A 73 6.05 -14.98 -15.88
N ALA A 74 6.51 -16.08 -15.27
CA ALA A 74 6.84 -16.13 -13.84
C ALA A 74 7.95 -15.13 -13.46
N LEU A 75 8.99 -15.03 -14.30
CA LEU A 75 10.07 -14.07 -14.08
C LEU A 75 9.57 -12.62 -14.19
N ILE A 76 8.78 -12.28 -15.21
CA ILE A 76 8.18 -10.95 -15.40
C ILE A 76 7.35 -10.59 -14.17
N THR A 77 6.47 -11.49 -13.73
CA THR A 77 5.65 -11.28 -12.53
C THR A 77 6.52 -11.09 -11.29
N ALA A 78 7.50 -11.96 -11.05
CA ALA A 78 8.36 -11.87 -9.89
C ALA A 78 9.14 -10.54 -9.84
N VAL A 79 9.73 -10.13 -10.96
CA VAL A 79 10.46 -8.86 -11.07
C VAL A 79 9.53 -7.67 -10.83
N ALA A 80 8.33 -7.69 -11.40
CA ALA A 80 7.35 -6.61 -11.22
C ALA A 80 6.84 -6.53 -9.77
N LEU A 81 6.60 -7.65 -9.11
CA LEU A 81 6.17 -7.70 -7.70
C LEU A 81 7.29 -7.22 -6.76
N ILE A 82 8.53 -7.67 -6.98
CA ILE A 82 9.69 -7.21 -6.21
C ILE A 82 9.91 -5.71 -6.43
N GLY A 83 9.85 -5.26 -7.69
CA GLY A 83 9.95 -3.84 -8.04
C GLY A 83 8.87 -3.01 -7.35
N THR A 84 7.63 -3.48 -7.38
CA THR A 84 6.50 -2.82 -6.70
C THR A 84 6.76 -2.72 -5.20
N PHE A 85 7.15 -3.82 -4.57
CA PHE A 85 7.44 -3.86 -3.14
C PHE A 85 8.54 -2.85 -2.75
N LEU A 86 9.65 -2.80 -3.50
CA LEU A 86 10.75 -1.87 -3.24
C LEU A 86 10.35 -0.41 -3.49
N VAL A 87 9.62 -0.14 -4.57
CA VAL A 87 9.13 1.22 -4.87
C VAL A 87 8.13 1.67 -3.82
N THR A 88 7.29 0.80 -3.27
CA THR A 88 6.38 1.15 -2.16
C THR A 88 7.15 1.58 -0.91
N ILE A 89 8.27 0.93 -0.57
CA ILE A 89 9.14 1.36 0.54
C ILE A 89 9.70 2.77 0.28
N VAL A 90 10.19 3.01 -0.94
CA VAL A 90 10.71 4.34 -1.34
C VAL A 90 9.60 5.38 -1.30
N ALA A 91 8.40 5.03 -1.78
CA ALA A 91 7.24 5.90 -1.77
C ALA A 91 6.85 6.27 -0.33
N MET A 92 6.77 5.32 0.61
CA MET A 92 6.50 5.62 2.03
C MET A 92 7.50 6.64 2.58
N ARG A 93 8.80 6.48 2.29
CA ARG A 93 9.85 7.40 2.74
C ARG A 93 9.76 8.78 2.07
N ALA A 94 9.47 8.82 0.77
CA ALA A 94 9.32 10.06 0.02
C ALA A 94 8.11 10.86 0.51
N VAL A 95 6.95 10.20 0.60
CA VAL A 95 5.69 10.73 1.10
C VAL A 95 5.82 11.23 2.55
N TYR A 96 6.65 10.58 3.37
CA TYR A 96 6.91 11.01 4.75
C TYR A 96 7.87 12.19 4.86
N ALA A 97 8.96 12.20 4.09
CA ALA A 97 10.00 13.23 4.19
C ALA A 97 9.74 14.41 3.25
N ASP A 98 9.92 14.19 1.96
CA ASP A 98 9.68 15.15 0.88
C ASP A 98 9.54 14.38 -0.44
N ILE A 99 8.35 14.45 -1.05
CA ILE A 99 8.01 13.67 -2.24
C ILE A 99 8.66 14.24 -3.50
N ASP A 100 8.98 15.54 -3.53
CA ASP A 100 9.55 16.20 -4.71
C ASP A 100 11.07 15.97 -4.81
N ALA A 101 11.71 15.46 -3.76
CA ALA A 101 13.13 15.15 -3.68
C ALA A 101 13.50 13.71 -4.15
N VAL A 102 12.61 13.04 -4.90
CA VAL A 102 12.86 11.68 -5.44
C VAL A 102 13.69 11.75 -6.74
N PRO A 103 14.81 11.02 -6.88
CA PRO A 103 15.42 10.05 -5.96
C PRO A 103 16.69 10.57 -5.28
N ASN A 104 16.64 10.78 -3.96
CA ASN A 104 17.85 10.98 -3.14
C ASN A 104 18.33 9.65 -2.50
N GLU A 105 19.65 9.48 -2.37
CA GLU A 105 20.32 8.31 -1.76
C GLU A 105 19.82 7.94 -0.35
N ARG A 106 19.17 8.88 0.35
CA ARG A 106 18.58 8.64 1.67
C ARG A 106 17.35 7.72 1.63
N HIS A 107 16.59 7.70 0.53
CA HIS A 107 15.37 6.89 0.43
C HIS A 107 15.62 5.41 0.16
N THR A 108 16.78 5.07 -0.42
CA THR A 108 17.19 3.68 -0.74
C THR A 108 18.12 3.07 0.31
N ARG A 109 18.42 3.81 1.38
CA ARG A 109 19.32 3.34 2.45
C ARG A 109 18.77 2.09 3.13
N ARG A 110 19.60 1.05 3.25
CA ARG A 110 19.28 -0.23 3.93
C ARG A 110 18.05 -0.96 3.38
N LEU A 111 17.67 -0.74 2.11
CA LEU A 111 16.49 -1.38 1.50
C LEU A 111 16.43 -2.90 1.74
N GLY A 112 17.55 -3.61 1.60
CA GLY A 112 17.58 -5.07 1.83
C GLY A 112 17.20 -5.47 3.27
N ARG A 113 17.69 -4.74 4.28
CA ARG A 113 17.34 -5.01 5.69
C ARG A 113 15.89 -4.62 5.97
N THR A 114 15.47 -3.44 5.51
CA THR A 114 14.07 -2.97 5.68
C THR A 114 13.10 -3.95 5.02
N ALA A 115 13.40 -4.41 3.80
CA ALA A 115 12.65 -5.43 3.08
C ALA A 115 12.56 -6.75 3.86
N ALA A 116 13.70 -7.27 4.37
CA ALA A 116 13.72 -8.52 5.14
C ALA A 116 12.86 -8.41 6.41
N VAL A 117 12.97 -7.30 7.16
CA VAL A 117 12.15 -7.05 8.35
C VAL A 117 10.68 -6.92 7.99
N LEU A 118 10.35 -6.23 6.89
CA LEU A 118 8.98 -6.10 6.41
C LEU A 118 8.37 -7.42 5.99
N ILE A 119 9.14 -8.33 5.38
CA ILE A 119 8.65 -9.67 5.01
C ILE A 119 8.23 -10.43 6.27
N VAL A 120 9.12 -10.50 7.27
CA VAL A 120 8.82 -11.18 8.54
C VAL A 120 7.64 -10.53 9.26
N LEU A 121 7.63 -9.20 9.33
CA LEU A 121 6.54 -8.43 9.93
C LEU A 121 5.21 -8.70 9.21
N SER A 122 5.20 -8.70 7.88
CA SER A 122 3.99 -8.89 7.08
C SER A 122 3.40 -10.28 7.28
N VAL A 123 4.24 -11.32 7.42
CA VAL A 123 3.79 -12.68 7.77
C VAL A 123 3.17 -12.73 9.16
N ILE A 124 3.79 -12.09 10.15
CA ILE A 124 3.24 -12.07 11.53
C ILE A 124 1.92 -11.31 11.59
N VAL A 125 1.85 -10.14 10.96
CA VAL A 125 0.64 -9.30 10.92
C VAL A 125 -0.48 -10.02 10.17
N SER A 126 -0.19 -10.66 9.02
CA SER A 126 -1.21 -11.38 8.26
C SER A 126 -1.77 -12.56 9.04
N VAL A 127 -0.91 -13.38 9.65
CA VAL A 127 -1.35 -14.50 10.52
C VAL A 127 -2.19 -13.98 11.68
N ALA A 128 -1.76 -12.92 12.36
CA ALA A 128 -2.50 -12.36 13.48
C ALA A 128 -3.90 -11.88 13.05
N ILE A 129 -4.00 -11.17 11.91
CA ILE A 129 -5.28 -10.70 11.37
C ILE A 129 -6.17 -11.88 10.94
N THR A 130 -5.61 -12.88 10.25
CA THR A 130 -6.34 -14.09 9.83
C THR A 130 -6.87 -14.86 11.02
N VAL A 131 -6.06 -15.08 12.05
CA VAL A 131 -6.49 -15.72 13.31
C VAL A 131 -7.58 -14.89 13.98
N GLY A 132 -7.42 -13.55 14.02
CA GLY A 132 -8.43 -12.64 14.53
C GLY A 132 -9.78 -12.82 13.82
N PHE A 133 -9.79 -12.85 12.49
CA PHE A 133 -10.99 -13.08 11.69
C PHE A 133 -11.56 -14.49 11.84
N ALA A 134 -10.70 -15.51 12.01
CA ALA A 134 -11.13 -16.88 12.28
C ALA A 134 -11.83 -17.02 13.63
N MET A 135 -11.45 -16.22 14.64
CA MET A 135 -12.12 -16.20 15.93
C MET A 135 -13.47 -15.44 15.87
N LEU A 136 -13.53 -14.30 15.18
CA LEU A 136 -14.75 -13.54 14.84
C LEU A 136 -14.40 -12.34 13.91
N PHE A 137 -15.39 -11.72 13.27
CA PHE A 137 -15.16 -10.50 12.48
C PHE A 137 -14.51 -9.34 13.27
N PHE A 138 -14.98 -9.06 14.49
CA PHE A 138 -14.52 -7.91 15.28
C PHE A 138 -13.05 -8.00 15.74
N PRO A 139 -12.54 -9.13 16.26
CA PRO A 139 -11.12 -9.27 16.61
C PRO A 139 -10.17 -9.09 15.41
N GLY A 140 -10.51 -9.65 14.24
CA GLY A 140 -9.72 -9.47 13.01
C GLY A 140 -9.64 -8.01 12.59
N LEU A 141 -10.78 -7.32 12.59
CA LEU A 141 -10.84 -5.89 12.27
C LEU A 141 -10.07 -5.04 13.29
N PHE A 142 -10.19 -5.37 14.57
CA PHE A 142 -9.49 -4.69 15.65
C PHE A 142 -7.96 -4.81 15.50
N LEU A 143 -7.45 -6.01 15.16
CA LEU A 143 -6.03 -6.22 14.88
C LEU A 143 -5.57 -5.47 13.62
N ALA A 144 -6.35 -5.52 12.54
CA ALA A 144 -6.02 -4.83 11.30
C ALA A 144 -5.85 -3.32 11.51
N VAL A 145 -6.77 -2.71 12.26
CA VAL A 145 -6.67 -1.29 12.62
C VAL A 145 -5.52 -1.01 13.58
N SER A 146 -5.30 -1.88 14.58
CA SER A 146 -4.24 -1.68 15.57
C SER A 146 -2.82 -1.83 15.01
N LEU A 147 -2.68 -2.61 13.94
CA LEU A 147 -1.39 -2.92 13.30
C LEU A 147 -1.18 -2.17 11.97
N VAL A 148 -2.08 -1.25 11.61
CA VAL A 148 -2.06 -0.53 10.32
C VAL A 148 -0.76 0.28 10.10
N PHE A 149 -0.10 0.69 11.18
CA PHE A 149 1.13 1.50 11.13
C PHE A 149 2.42 0.69 11.30
N ALA A 150 2.35 -0.63 11.48
CA ALA A 150 3.53 -1.43 11.76
C ALA A 150 4.55 -1.35 10.63
N GLN A 151 4.11 -1.40 9.36
CA GLN A 151 5.01 -1.25 8.22
C GLN A 151 5.68 0.12 8.18
N LEU A 152 4.93 1.19 8.48
CA LEU A 152 5.45 2.55 8.52
C LEU A 152 6.51 2.73 9.60
N ALA A 153 6.34 2.12 10.78
CA ALA A 153 7.36 2.13 11.83
C ALA A 153 8.68 1.47 11.35
N VAL A 154 8.61 0.35 10.62
CA VAL A 154 9.83 -0.27 10.04
C VAL A 154 10.47 0.62 8.97
N VAL A 155 9.67 1.23 8.10
CA VAL A 155 10.17 1.96 6.93
C VAL A 155 10.72 3.34 7.28
N ILE A 156 10.03 4.05 8.18
CA ILE A 156 10.33 5.43 8.56
C ILE A 156 11.25 5.48 9.78
N GLU A 157 11.00 4.65 10.80
CA GLU A 157 11.75 4.67 12.06
C GLU A 157 12.87 3.59 12.10
N ASP A 158 13.09 2.85 10.99
CA ASP A 158 14.04 1.72 10.92
C ASP A 158 13.81 0.67 12.05
N ALA A 159 12.57 0.55 12.53
CA ALA A 159 12.19 -0.31 13.65
C ALA A 159 12.34 -1.81 13.34
N GLY A 160 12.67 -2.61 14.35
CA GLY A 160 12.59 -4.08 14.27
C GLY A 160 11.14 -4.58 14.30
N VAL A 161 10.94 -5.88 14.06
CA VAL A 161 9.60 -6.49 13.99
C VAL A 161 8.75 -6.23 15.25
N VAL A 162 9.27 -6.56 16.43
CA VAL A 162 8.54 -6.41 17.70
C VAL A 162 8.31 -4.93 18.02
N GLU A 163 9.32 -4.09 17.76
CA GLU A 163 9.24 -2.65 18.00
C GLU A 163 8.17 -2.00 17.13
N ALA A 164 8.11 -2.39 15.85
CA ALA A 164 7.09 -1.91 14.92
C ALA A 164 5.67 -2.28 15.33
N LEU A 165 5.45 -3.50 15.84
CA LEU A 165 4.14 -3.93 16.34
C LEU A 165 3.72 -3.13 17.57
N LYS A 166 4.63 -2.96 18.55
CA LYS A 166 4.39 -2.16 19.76
C LYS A 166 4.11 -0.70 19.41
N ARG A 167 4.92 -0.13 18.51
CA ARG A 167 4.79 1.24 18.02
C ARG A 167 3.43 1.45 17.37
N SER A 168 3.03 0.58 16.43
CA SER A 168 1.71 0.65 15.80
C SER A 168 0.58 0.56 16.83
N TRP A 169 0.65 -0.38 17.76
CA TRP A 169 -0.37 -0.55 18.79
C TRP A 169 -0.52 0.71 19.66
N SER A 170 0.62 1.30 20.06
CA SER A 170 0.65 2.55 20.83
C SER A 170 0.04 3.71 20.06
N LEU A 171 0.48 3.92 18.81
CA LEU A 171 0.02 5.03 17.97
C LEU A 171 -1.47 4.96 17.65
N THR A 172 -2.00 3.75 17.45
CA THR A 172 -3.42 3.54 17.10
C THR A 172 -4.34 3.58 18.33
N SER A 173 -3.79 3.42 19.54
CA SER A 173 -4.56 3.48 20.78
C SER A 173 -5.27 4.83 20.92
N GLY A 174 -6.55 4.80 21.32
CA GLY A 174 -7.40 6.00 21.40
C GLY A 174 -7.94 6.54 20.06
N ASN A 175 -7.41 6.08 18.91
CA ASN A 175 -7.84 6.54 17.57
C ASN A 175 -8.38 5.43 16.66
N ARG A 176 -8.51 4.20 17.14
CA ARG A 176 -8.92 3.02 16.34
C ARG A 176 -10.19 3.26 15.52
N ILE A 177 -11.25 3.83 16.12
CA ILE A 177 -12.50 4.10 15.40
C ILE A 177 -12.28 5.10 14.26
N ARG A 178 -11.49 6.16 14.48
CA ARG A 178 -11.18 7.15 13.45
C ARG A 178 -10.31 6.59 12.34
N LEU A 179 -9.37 5.72 12.69
CA LEU A 179 -8.53 5.00 11.72
C LEU A 179 -9.35 4.01 10.89
N PHE A 180 -10.30 3.31 11.53
CA PHE A 180 -11.26 2.47 10.83
C PHE A 180 -12.09 3.28 9.83
N LEU A 181 -12.67 4.40 10.27
CA LEU A 181 -13.45 5.28 9.39
C LEU A 181 -12.60 5.88 8.27
N LEU A 182 -11.36 6.27 8.54
CA LEU A 182 -10.43 6.74 7.53
C LEU A 182 -10.16 5.65 6.48
N GLY A 183 -9.84 4.44 6.91
CA GLY A 183 -9.61 3.30 6.02
C GLY A 183 -10.86 2.95 5.21
N LEU A 184 -12.04 2.97 5.83
CA LEU A 184 -13.31 2.74 5.15
C LEU A 184 -13.55 3.79 4.06
N LEU A 185 -13.33 5.07 4.34
CA LEU A 185 -13.47 6.15 3.35
C LEU A 185 -12.50 5.95 2.17
N VAL A 186 -11.24 5.61 2.44
CA VAL A 186 -10.25 5.34 1.39
C VAL A 186 -10.69 4.18 0.50
N VAL A 187 -11.15 3.07 1.10
CA VAL A 187 -11.64 1.90 0.36
C VAL A 187 -12.88 2.23 -0.46
N VAL A 188 -13.84 2.98 0.09
CA VAL A 188 -15.05 3.40 -0.63
C VAL A 188 -14.71 4.28 -1.82
N VAL A 189 -13.85 5.29 -1.64
CA VAL A 189 -13.42 6.17 -2.73
C VAL A 189 -12.69 5.38 -3.81
N ALA A 190 -11.73 4.54 -3.43
CA ALA A 190 -10.99 3.70 -4.37
C ALA A 190 -11.93 2.73 -5.12
N GLY A 191 -12.91 2.13 -4.43
CA GLY A 191 -13.88 1.22 -5.02
C GLY A 191 -14.84 1.91 -5.99
N VAL A 192 -15.33 3.10 -5.68
CA VAL A 192 -16.20 3.88 -6.58
C VAL A 192 -15.44 4.29 -7.83
N VAL A 193 -14.22 4.82 -7.69
CA VAL A 193 -13.38 5.21 -8.82
C VAL A 193 -13.01 3.98 -9.66
N GLY A 194 -12.52 2.92 -9.03
CA GLY A 194 -12.17 1.66 -9.70
C GLY A 194 -13.35 1.03 -10.44
N GLY A 195 -14.54 1.02 -9.83
CA GLY A 195 -15.77 0.50 -10.44
C GLY A 195 -16.21 1.32 -11.65
N ALA A 196 -16.16 2.65 -11.57
CA ALA A 196 -16.51 3.54 -12.67
C ALA A 196 -15.62 3.30 -13.91
N PHE A 197 -14.30 3.20 -13.70
CA PHE A 197 -13.35 2.90 -14.79
C PHE A 197 -13.41 1.44 -15.25
N GLY A 198 -13.79 0.52 -14.38
CA GLY A 198 -13.99 -0.89 -14.72
C GLY A 198 -15.06 -1.13 -15.79
N LEU A 199 -16.04 -0.22 -15.91
CA LEU A 199 -17.06 -0.27 -16.98
C LEU A 199 -16.46 -0.17 -18.39
N LEU A 200 -15.27 0.41 -18.55
CA LEU A 200 -14.55 0.43 -19.83
C LEU A 200 -14.15 -0.98 -20.30
N GLY A 201 -14.05 -1.94 -19.37
CA GLY A 201 -13.81 -3.36 -19.67
C GLY A 201 -14.94 -4.02 -20.46
N ILE A 202 -16.16 -3.45 -20.45
CA ILE A 202 -17.29 -3.91 -21.26
C ILE A 202 -17.05 -3.63 -22.75
N ILE A 203 -16.38 -2.52 -23.07
CA ILE A 203 -16.08 -2.11 -24.45
C ILE A 203 -14.86 -2.89 -24.96
N SER A 204 -13.79 -2.91 -24.15
CA SER A 204 -12.59 -3.67 -24.44
C SER A 204 -11.96 -4.16 -23.14
N PRO A 205 -11.89 -5.48 -22.90
CA PRO A 205 -11.28 -6.05 -21.71
C PRO A 205 -9.81 -5.62 -21.53
N ALA A 206 -9.07 -5.47 -22.63
CA ALA A 206 -7.68 -5.02 -22.59
C ALA A 206 -7.56 -3.56 -22.13
N VAL A 207 -8.36 -2.66 -22.72
CA VAL A 207 -8.39 -1.23 -22.32
C VAL A 207 -8.86 -1.09 -20.88
N GLY A 208 -9.92 -1.80 -20.49
CA GLY A 208 -10.43 -1.81 -19.13
C GLY A 208 -9.36 -2.17 -18.11
N ASN A 209 -8.62 -3.26 -18.33
CA ASN A 209 -7.55 -3.68 -17.43
C ASN A 209 -6.39 -2.68 -17.34
N ILE A 210 -5.97 -2.09 -18.47
CA ILE A 210 -4.89 -1.08 -18.48
C ILE A 210 -5.33 0.16 -17.68
N VAL A 211 -6.55 0.65 -17.92
CA VAL A 211 -7.08 1.82 -17.20
C VAL A 211 -7.28 1.50 -15.72
N SER A 212 -7.85 0.34 -15.37
CA SER A 212 -8.01 -0.10 -13.99
C SER A 212 -6.67 -0.22 -13.25
N ALA A 213 -5.62 -0.71 -13.91
CA ALA A 213 -4.27 -0.76 -13.33
C ALA A 213 -3.69 0.65 -13.12
N ALA A 214 -3.88 1.57 -14.07
CA ALA A 214 -3.46 2.96 -13.92
C ALA A 214 -4.19 3.66 -12.74
N VAL A 215 -5.50 3.48 -12.67
CA VAL A 215 -6.35 3.97 -11.56
C VAL A 215 -5.90 3.37 -10.23
N SER A 216 -5.60 2.08 -10.20
CA SER A 216 -5.10 1.38 -8.99
C SER A 216 -3.73 1.90 -8.55
N GLY A 217 -2.86 2.24 -9.49
CA GLY A 217 -1.58 2.91 -9.20
C GLY A 217 -1.77 4.25 -8.49
N VAL A 218 -2.63 5.12 -9.04
CA VAL A 218 -2.98 6.42 -8.43
C VAL A 218 -3.65 6.22 -7.06
N ALA A 219 -4.63 5.33 -6.97
CA ALA A 219 -5.34 5.02 -5.72
C ALA A 219 -4.40 4.45 -4.65
N SER A 220 -3.40 3.66 -5.04
CA SER A 220 -2.41 3.10 -4.12
C SER A 220 -1.53 4.20 -3.52
N LEU A 221 -1.06 5.16 -4.33
CA LEU A 221 -0.27 6.28 -3.83
C LEU A 221 -1.10 7.21 -2.94
N PHE A 222 -2.35 7.48 -3.32
CA PHE A 222 -3.28 8.22 -2.47
C PHE A 222 -3.46 7.55 -1.11
N SER A 223 -3.77 6.25 -1.11
CA SER A 223 -3.96 5.47 0.12
C SER A 223 -2.72 5.48 0.99
N LEU A 224 -1.54 5.37 0.38
CA LEU A 224 -0.26 5.47 1.04
C LEU A 224 -0.05 6.84 1.69
N ALA A 225 -0.33 7.91 0.95
CA ALA A 225 -0.16 9.28 1.44
C ALA A 225 -1.12 9.63 2.57
N VAL A 226 -2.37 9.15 2.49
CA VAL A 226 -3.34 9.25 3.58
C VAL A 226 -2.84 8.51 4.83
N LEU A 227 -2.32 7.29 4.66
CA LEU A 227 -1.81 6.50 5.77
C LEU A 227 -0.57 7.14 6.42
N VAL A 228 0.36 7.64 5.61
CA VAL A 228 1.56 8.34 6.09
C VAL A 228 1.19 9.65 6.79
N SER A 229 0.22 10.40 6.28
CA SER A 229 -0.30 11.61 6.95
C SER A 229 -0.93 11.27 8.31
N ALA A 230 -1.73 10.22 8.38
CA ALA A 230 -2.32 9.74 9.63
C ALA A 230 -1.24 9.29 10.63
N TYR A 231 -0.20 8.61 10.14
CA TYR A 231 0.96 8.22 10.94
C TYR A 231 1.68 9.43 11.54
N ARG A 232 2.01 10.44 10.72
CA ARG A 232 2.67 11.68 11.16
C ARG A 232 1.86 12.39 12.24
N GLN A 233 0.56 12.60 12.01
CA GLN A 233 -0.33 13.23 13.00
C GLN A 233 -0.27 12.54 14.36
N LEU A 234 -0.27 11.21 14.39
CA LEU A 234 -0.28 10.45 15.63
C LEU A 234 1.12 10.29 16.24
N ALA A 235 2.16 10.21 15.43
CA ALA A 235 3.55 10.12 15.88
C ALA A 235 4.01 11.44 16.53
N ASP A 236 3.73 12.58 15.89
CA ASP A 236 4.13 13.91 16.38
C ASP A 236 3.41 14.26 17.69
N THR A 237 2.12 13.90 17.80
CA THR A 237 1.36 14.15 19.04
C THR A 237 1.84 13.28 20.19
N ASN A 238 2.15 12.00 19.93
CA ASN A 238 2.72 11.13 20.98
C ASN A 238 4.10 11.59 21.47
N ALA A 239 4.90 12.21 20.60
CA ALA A 239 6.18 12.81 21.00
C ALA A 239 5.97 14.05 21.89
N ALA A 240 4.98 14.90 21.59
CA ALA A 240 4.65 16.08 22.39
C ALA A 240 4.10 15.75 23.79
N ASP A 241 3.37 14.63 23.93
CA ASP A 241 2.85 14.15 25.22
C ASP A 241 3.92 13.44 26.09
N SER A 242 5.14 13.24 25.59
CA SER A 242 6.23 12.60 26.34
C SER A 242 6.90 13.61 27.29
N PRO A 243 6.89 13.40 28.62
CA PRO A 243 7.26 14.41 29.63
C PRO A 243 8.72 14.90 29.65
N GLN A 244 9.59 14.46 28.74
CA GLN A 244 11.02 14.82 28.74
C GLN A 244 11.33 16.19 28.10
N VAL A 245 10.36 16.86 27.46
CA VAL A 245 10.60 18.18 26.83
C VAL A 245 10.44 19.34 27.83
N SER A 246 9.83 19.11 29.00
CA SER A 246 9.54 20.17 29.96
C SER A 246 10.69 20.50 30.92
N GLU A 247 11.78 19.72 30.93
CA GLU A 247 12.88 19.86 31.91
C GLU A 247 14.11 20.61 31.34
N LEU A 248 14.05 21.07 30.09
CA LEU A 248 15.13 21.84 29.42
C LEU A 248 14.72 23.28 29.06
N ALA A 249 13.56 23.74 29.52
CA ALA A 249 13.01 25.05 29.18
C ALA A 249 12.83 25.99 30.40
N ASP A 250 13.22 25.54 31.60
CA ASP A 250 13.30 26.35 32.83
C ASP A 250 14.75 26.41 33.33
#